data_AF-A0A7X6UK87-F1
#
_entry.id   AF-A0A7X6UK87-F1
#
_cell.length_a   1.000
_cell.length_b   1.000
_cell.length_c   1.000
_cell.angle_alpha   90.00
_cell.angle_beta   90.00
_cell.angle_gamma   90.00
#
_symmetry.space_group_name_H-M   'P 1'
#
loop_
_entity.id
_entity.type
_entity.pdbx_description
1 polymer ?
#
loop_
_entity_poly.entity_id
_entity_poly.type
_entity_poly.pdbx_seq_one_letter_code
_entity_poly.pdbx_strand_id
1 'polypeptide(L)'
;QDEICDAGFYAQIANEAPTDELREIITSIVGDEYGHARLQASLLGICPPEVSCPPNCPSATGDFEADVRAAIRGELEAIRRYAQLAGCAPTPEIRYLLTSILGDEYAHARVWNAMILGEDICSYGCR
;
A
#
# COMPACT_ATOMS: atom_id res chain seq x y z
N GLN A 1 0.97 -1.71 -10.98
CA GLN A 1 1.28 -1.79 -9.57
C GLN A 1 1.88 -3.14 -9.31
N ASP A 2 2.96 -3.10 -8.55
CA ASP A 2 3.75 -4.25 -8.12
C ASP A 2 3.87 -4.08 -6.61
N GLU A 3 3.14 -4.90 -5.85
CA GLU A 3 3.06 -4.78 -4.38
C GLU A 3 4.43 -4.99 -3.72
N ILE A 4 5.37 -5.68 -4.38
CA ILE A 4 6.73 -5.79 -3.89
C ILE A 4 7.45 -4.44 -3.97
N CYS A 5 7.19 -3.64 -5.00
CA CYS A 5 7.72 -2.29 -5.08
C CYS A 5 7.11 -1.37 -4.03
N ASP A 6 5.81 -1.46 -3.79
CA ASP A 6 5.15 -0.65 -2.78
C ASP A 6 5.63 -1.03 -1.38
N ALA A 7 5.72 -2.32 -1.05
CA ALA A 7 6.33 -2.81 0.19
C ALA A 7 7.75 -2.26 0.40
N GLY A 8 8.60 -2.33 -0.63
CA GLY A 8 9.98 -1.86 -0.55
C GLY A 8 10.11 -0.35 -0.42
N PHE A 9 9.23 0.41 -1.07
CA PHE A 9 9.15 1.86 -0.97
C PHE A 9 8.65 2.28 0.43
N TYR A 10 7.57 1.69 0.93
CA TYR A 10 6.99 1.98 2.23
C TYR A 10 7.94 1.60 3.38
N ALA A 11 8.71 0.52 3.23
CA ALA A 11 9.75 0.16 4.19
C ALA A 11 10.84 1.24 4.30
N GLN A 12 11.12 1.99 3.23
CA GLN A 12 12.04 3.12 3.28
C GLN A 12 11.39 4.32 4.00
N ILE A 13 10.12 4.62 3.72
CA ILE A 13 9.36 5.67 4.44
C ILE A 13 9.29 5.38 5.94
N ALA A 14 9.20 4.11 6.35
CA ALA A 14 9.24 3.74 7.77
C ALA A 14 10.52 4.24 8.48
N ASN A 15 11.66 4.27 7.78
CA ASN A 15 12.92 4.79 8.32
C ASN A 15 12.95 6.33 8.42
N GLU A 16 12.05 7.01 7.72
CA GLU A 16 11.90 8.46 7.69
C GLU A 16 10.84 8.94 8.69
N ALA A 17 10.07 8.03 9.29
CA ALA A 17 8.96 8.34 10.17
C ALA A 17 9.41 9.17 11.39
N PRO A 18 8.69 10.26 11.73
CA PRO A 18 9.11 11.16 12.80
C PRO A 18 8.85 10.60 14.22
N THR A 19 8.07 9.53 14.33
CA THR A 19 7.76 8.86 15.60
C THR A 19 7.78 7.34 15.42
N ASP A 20 8.01 6.62 16.52
CA ASP A 20 7.96 5.16 16.54
C ASP A 20 6.56 4.63 16.22
N GLU A 21 5.51 5.31 16.69
CA GLU A 21 4.13 4.94 16.39
C GLU A 21 3.85 4.98 14.88
N LEU A 22 4.29 6.03 14.19
CA LEU A 22 4.16 6.11 12.73
C LEU A 22 5.02 5.07 12.03
N ARG A 23 6.24 4.82 12.50
CA ARG A 23 7.10 3.76 11.97
C ARG A 23 6.43 2.39 12.05
N GLU A 24 5.82 2.05 13.18
CA GLU A 24 5.11 0.78 13.37
C GLU A 24 3.86 0.68 12.49
N ILE A 25 3.09 1.76 12.35
CA ILE A 25 1.94 1.79 11.44
C ILE A 25 2.39 1.55 10.00
N ILE A 26 3.44 2.23 9.54
CA ILE A 26 3.96 2.06 8.18
C ILE A 26 4.49 0.63 7.98
N THR A 27 5.19 0.09 8.99
CA THR A 27 5.68 -1.29 8.95
C THR A 27 4.54 -2.31 8.84
N SER A 28 3.37 -2.01 9.43
CA SER A 28 2.18 -2.86 9.27
C SER A 28 1.67 -2.85 7.83
N ILE A 29 1.61 -1.68 7.18
CA ILE A 29 1.23 -1.55 5.76
C ILE A 29 2.20 -2.35 4.88
N VAL A 30 3.52 -2.26 5.13
CA VAL A 30 4.53 -3.07 4.43
C VAL A 30 4.23 -4.57 4.51
N GLY A 31 3.77 -5.04 5.68
CA GLY A 31 3.37 -6.44 5.88
C GLY A 31 2.17 -6.83 5.03
N ASP A 32 1.18 -5.96 4.94
CA ASP A 32 -0.02 -6.16 4.11
C ASP A 32 0.35 -6.22 2.62
N GLU A 33 1.26 -5.37 2.14
CA GLU A 33 1.73 -5.40 0.75
C GLU A 33 2.48 -6.70 0.38
N TYR A 34 3.29 -7.24 1.30
CA TYR A 34 3.85 -8.58 1.11
C TYR A 34 2.77 -9.66 1.05
N GLY A 35 1.70 -9.50 1.82
CA GLY A 35 0.50 -10.35 1.75
C GLY A 35 -0.19 -10.26 0.38
N HIS A 36 -0.40 -9.05 -0.11
CA HIS A 36 -0.98 -8.77 -1.43
C HIS A 36 -0.16 -9.40 -2.55
N ALA A 37 1.17 -9.20 -2.54
CA ALA A 37 2.08 -9.79 -3.52
C ALA A 37 1.98 -11.32 -3.58
N ARG A 38 1.91 -11.98 -2.40
CA ARG A 38 1.76 -13.44 -2.31
C ARG A 38 0.42 -13.92 -2.83
N LEU A 39 -0.65 -13.17 -2.56
CA LEU A 39 -1.98 -13.47 -3.09
C LEU A 39 -2.02 -13.32 -4.61
N GLN A 40 -1.46 -12.25 -5.16
CA GLN A 40 -1.32 -12.06 -6.61
C GLN A 40 -0.56 -13.22 -7.27
N ALA A 41 0.60 -13.61 -6.71
CA ALA A 41 1.37 -14.74 -7.21
C ALA A 41 0.56 -16.04 -7.22
N SER A 42 -0.19 -16.29 -6.13
CA SER A 42 -1.06 -17.46 -6.00
C SER A 42 -2.19 -17.47 -7.05
N LEU A 43 -2.80 -16.32 -7.31
CA LEU A 43 -3.84 -16.16 -8.35
C LEU A 43 -3.31 -16.42 -9.77
N LEU A 44 -2.02 -16.16 -10.00
CA LEU A 44 -1.33 -16.46 -11.26
C LEU A 44 -0.82 -17.91 -11.35
N GLY A 45 -1.04 -18.73 -10.32
CA GLY A 45 -0.56 -20.11 -10.25
C GLY A 45 0.94 -20.24 -9.97
N ILE A 46 1.59 -19.16 -9.50
CA ILE A 46 3.01 -19.14 -9.15
C ILE A 46 3.14 -19.46 -7.66
N CYS A 47 3.48 -20.70 -7.32
CA CYS A 47 3.54 -21.17 -5.93
C CYS A 47 4.76 -22.09 -5.68
N PRO A 48 5.76 -21.67 -4.87
CA PRO A 48 5.94 -20.31 -4.33
C PRO A 48 6.33 -19.32 -5.45
N PRO A 49 6.11 -18.01 -5.27
CA PRO A 49 6.73 -17.00 -6.12
C PRO A 49 8.24 -17.23 -6.16
N GLU A 50 8.83 -17.28 -7.37
CA GLU A 50 10.28 -17.32 -7.48
C GLU A 50 10.86 -16.09 -6.80
N VAL A 51 11.90 -16.28 -5.98
CA VAL A 51 12.64 -15.18 -5.37
C VAL A 51 13.51 -14.58 -6.46
N SER A 52 12.93 -13.70 -7.28
CA SER A 52 13.71 -12.90 -8.23
C SER A 52 14.44 -11.78 -7.50
N CYS A 53 15.54 -11.31 -8.07
CA CYS A 53 16.22 -10.09 -7.64
C CYS A 53 15.19 -8.99 -7.32
N PRO A 54 15.40 -8.18 -6.27
CA PRO A 54 14.47 -7.11 -5.93
C PRO A 54 14.21 -6.29 -7.20
N PRO A 55 12.92 -6.08 -7.56
CA PRO A 55 12.59 -5.31 -8.75
C PRO A 55 13.24 -3.92 -8.64
N ASN A 56 13.55 -3.31 -9.78
CA ASN A 56 14.08 -1.95 -9.81
C ASN A 56 12.95 -0.98 -9.47
N CYS A 57 12.66 -0.86 -8.18
CA CYS A 57 11.58 -0.09 -7.63
C CYS A 57 12.03 1.33 -7.28
N PRO A 58 11.11 2.30 -7.24
CA PRO A 58 11.40 3.63 -6.72
C PRO A 58 11.94 3.56 -5.29
N SER A 59 12.93 4.40 -4.99
CA SER A 59 13.39 4.64 -3.63
C SER A 59 12.68 5.85 -3.03
N ALA A 60 12.55 5.85 -1.70
CA ALA A 60 12.15 7.04 -0.97
C ALA A 60 13.19 8.14 -1.15
N THR A 61 12.72 9.37 -1.11
CA THR A 61 13.52 10.57 -1.37
C THR A 61 14.24 11.08 -0.12
N GLY A 62 13.88 10.58 1.07
CA GLY A 62 14.32 11.11 2.36
C GLY A 62 13.45 12.26 2.87
N ASP A 63 12.39 12.61 2.16
CA ASP A 63 11.40 13.61 2.56
C ASP A 63 10.08 12.89 2.88
N PHE A 64 9.87 12.65 4.17
CA PHE A 64 8.73 11.89 4.69
C PHE A 64 7.40 12.39 4.13
N GLU A 65 7.17 13.71 4.06
CA GLU A 65 5.90 14.24 3.58
C GLU A 65 5.73 14.01 2.07
N ALA A 66 6.80 14.26 1.29
CA ALA A 66 6.78 14.03 -0.15
C ALA A 66 6.55 12.55 -0.49
N ASP A 67 7.18 11.66 0.26
CA ASP A 67 7.10 10.21 0.07
C ASP A 67 5.75 9.64 0.54
N VAL A 68 5.17 10.13 1.64
CA VAL A 68 3.79 9.80 2.02
C VAL A 68 2.79 10.28 0.95
N ARG A 69 2.99 11.47 0.37
CA ARG A 69 2.15 11.93 -0.75
C ARG A 69 2.31 11.04 -1.98
N ALA A 70 3.48 10.47 -2.20
CA ALA A 70 3.70 9.49 -3.27
C ALA A 70 2.99 8.16 -2.97
N ALA A 71 3.08 7.66 -1.74
CA ALA A 71 2.35 6.47 -1.28
C ALA A 71 0.84 6.63 -1.50
N ILE A 72 0.25 7.76 -1.10
CA ILE A 72 -1.18 8.05 -1.35
C ILE A 72 -1.54 7.94 -2.84
N ARG A 73 -0.68 8.43 -3.75
CA ARG A 73 -0.93 8.29 -5.19
C ARG A 73 -0.87 6.83 -5.62
N GLY A 74 0.10 6.07 -5.11
CA GLY A 74 0.22 4.63 -5.29
C GLY A 74 -1.06 3.90 -4.90
N GLU A 75 -1.56 4.11 -3.68
CA GLU A 75 -2.79 3.47 -3.20
C GLU A 75 -4.02 3.82 -4.06
N LEU A 76 -4.13 5.08 -4.50
CA LEU A 76 -5.25 5.48 -5.37
C LEU A 76 -5.17 4.83 -6.76
N GLU A 77 -3.97 4.57 -7.26
CA GLU A 77 -3.78 3.78 -8.48
C GLU A 77 -4.10 2.30 -8.26
N ALA A 78 -3.68 1.74 -7.12
CA ALA A 78 -4.01 0.39 -6.65
C ALA A 78 -5.52 0.15 -6.64
N ILE A 79 -6.25 1.03 -5.96
CA ILE A 79 -7.69 1.02 -5.85
C ILE A 79 -8.35 0.95 -7.24
N ARG A 80 -7.92 1.80 -8.17
CA ARG A 80 -8.47 1.80 -9.53
C ARG A 80 -8.20 0.49 -10.24
N ARG A 81 -6.99 -0.05 -10.11
CA ARG A 81 -6.58 -1.29 -10.76
C ARG A 81 -7.33 -2.50 -10.20
N TYR A 82 -7.39 -2.65 -8.88
CA TYR A 82 -8.09 -3.76 -8.26
C TYR A 82 -9.59 -3.72 -8.48
N ALA A 83 -10.20 -2.52 -8.50
CA ALA A 83 -11.60 -2.38 -8.88
C ALA A 83 -11.86 -2.89 -10.31
N GLN A 84 -10.97 -2.57 -11.27
CA GLN A 84 -11.07 -3.09 -12.64
C GLN A 84 -10.89 -4.61 -12.69
N LEU A 85 -9.88 -5.14 -11.99
CA LEU A 85 -9.62 -6.59 -11.96
C LEU A 85 -10.79 -7.36 -11.33
N ALA A 86 -11.35 -6.87 -10.22
CA ALA A 86 -12.51 -7.47 -9.57
C ALA A 86 -13.75 -7.46 -10.49
N GLY A 87 -13.96 -6.38 -11.25
CA GLY A 87 -15.01 -6.28 -12.26
C GLY A 87 -14.88 -7.30 -13.40
N CYS A 88 -13.65 -7.69 -13.73
CA CYS A 88 -13.34 -8.67 -14.76
C CYS A 88 -13.11 -10.10 -14.21
N ALA A 89 -13.26 -10.32 -12.90
CA ALA A 89 -12.91 -11.58 -12.26
C ALA A 89 -13.76 -12.75 -12.78
N PRO A 90 -13.13 -13.91 -13.12
CA PRO A 90 -13.80 -15.02 -13.78
C PRO A 90 -14.70 -15.83 -12.84
N THR A 91 -14.46 -15.77 -11.52
CA THR A 91 -15.29 -16.44 -10.52
C THR A 91 -15.59 -15.52 -9.33
N PRO A 92 -16.66 -15.78 -8.56
CA PRO A 92 -16.96 -15.04 -7.34
C PRO A 92 -15.84 -15.10 -6.29
N GLU A 93 -15.13 -16.23 -6.19
CA GLU A 93 -14.03 -16.42 -5.25
C GLU A 93 -12.83 -15.54 -5.61
N ILE A 94 -12.45 -15.49 -6.89
CA ILE A 94 -11.38 -14.60 -7.35
C ILE A 94 -11.81 -13.14 -7.19
N ARG A 95 -13.08 -12.82 -7.45
CA ARG A 95 -13.62 -11.48 -7.21
C ARG A 95 -13.51 -11.09 -5.74
N TYR A 96 -13.85 -12.00 -4.83
CA TYR A 96 -13.75 -11.77 -3.39
C TYR A 96 -12.31 -11.46 -2.98
N LEU A 97 -11.34 -12.26 -3.44
CA LEU A 97 -9.92 -12.05 -3.14
C LEU A 97 -9.38 -10.72 -3.71
N LEU A 98 -9.77 -10.34 -4.92
CA LEU A 98 -9.37 -9.04 -5.48
C LEU A 98 -10.05 -7.87 -4.76
N THR A 99 -11.29 -8.07 -4.29
CA THR A 99 -12.03 -7.05 -3.53
C THR A 99 -11.50 -6.92 -2.10
N SER A 100 -10.93 -7.98 -1.51
CA SER A 100 -10.28 -7.87 -0.21
C SER A 100 -9.04 -6.99 -0.30
N ILE A 101 -8.17 -7.23 -1.29
CA ILE A 101 -7.00 -6.37 -1.52
C ILE A 101 -7.44 -4.91 -1.77
N LEU A 102 -8.43 -4.70 -2.64
CA LEU A 102 -9.02 -3.37 -2.88
C LEU A 102 -9.46 -2.67 -1.58
N GLY A 103 -10.04 -3.41 -0.64
CA GLY A 103 -10.48 -2.89 0.66
C GLY A 103 -9.31 -2.40 1.51
N ASP A 104 -8.21 -3.14 1.48
CA ASP A 104 -6.97 -2.82 2.18
C ASP A 104 -6.31 -1.58 1.57
N GLU A 105 -6.27 -1.43 0.24
CA GLU A 105 -5.74 -0.22 -0.41
C GLU A 105 -6.54 1.06 -0.06
N TYR A 106 -7.87 0.93 0.09
CA TYR A 106 -8.68 2.01 0.63
C TYR A 106 -8.32 2.34 2.09
N ALA A 107 -7.96 1.34 2.89
CA ALA A 107 -7.52 1.54 4.26
C ALA A 107 -6.15 2.21 4.32
N HIS A 108 -5.18 1.74 3.54
CA HIS A 108 -3.85 2.32 3.42
C HIS A 108 -3.94 3.79 3.02
N ALA A 109 -4.70 4.11 1.96
CA ALA A 109 -4.89 5.49 1.51
C ALA A 109 -5.46 6.39 2.61
N ARG A 110 -6.41 5.91 3.43
CA ARG A 110 -6.94 6.67 4.56
C ARG A 110 -5.91 6.89 5.65
N VAL A 111 -5.13 5.86 5.98
CA VAL A 111 -4.07 5.92 6.99
C VAL A 111 -3.01 6.93 6.57
N TRP A 112 -2.50 6.83 5.34
CA TRP A 112 -1.53 7.80 4.81
C TRP A 112 -2.05 9.24 4.83
N ASN A 113 -3.29 9.46 4.40
CA ASN A 113 -3.90 10.80 4.48
C ASN A 113 -4.00 11.30 5.93
N ALA A 114 -4.36 10.43 6.89
CA ALA A 114 -4.44 10.79 8.29
C ALA A 114 -3.07 11.19 8.87
N MET A 115 -1.98 10.56 8.42
CA MET A 115 -0.62 10.90 8.87
C MET A 115 -0.21 12.33 8.51
N ILE A 116 -0.54 12.81 7.32
CA ILE A 116 -0.10 14.15 6.85
C ILE A 116 -1.16 15.24 7.01
N LEU A 117 -2.44 14.90 7.22
CA LEU A 117 -3.53 15.87 7.41
C LEU A 117 -4.09 15.91 8.83
N GLY A 118 -3.73 14.95 9.69
CA GLY A 118 -4.29 14.84 11.04
C GLY A 118 -4.05 16.07 11.91
N GLU A 119 -2.86 16.68 11.80
CA GLU A 119 -2.50 17.90 12.53
C GLU A 119 -3.25 19.14 12.01
N ASP A 120 -3.53 19.19 10.71
CA ASP A 120 -4.30 20.27 10.08
C ASP A 120 -5.78 20.26 10.50
N ILE A 121 -6.34 19.07 10.74
CA ILE A 121 -7.74 18.92 11.19
C ILE A 121 -7.92 19.41 12.63
N CYS A 122 -6.91 19.24 13.49
CA CYS A 122 -6.96 19.65 14.90
C CYS A 122 -6.59 21.13 15.11
N SER A 123 -5.79 21.72 14.22
CA SER A 123 -5.33 23.11 14.31
C SER A 123 -6.38 24.13 13.82
N TYR A 124 -7.27 23.74 12.92
CA TYR A 124 -8.53 24.45 12.68
C TYR A 124 -9.57 23.98 13.68
N GLY A 125 -9.45 24.45 14.93
CA GLY A 125 -10.26 24.02 16.06
C GLY A 125 -11.74 23.78 15.74
N CYS A 126 -12.32 22.74 16.36
CA CYS A 126 -13.75 22.48 16.35
C CYS A 126 -14.51 23.81 16.52
N ARG A 127 -15.18 24.26 15.45
CA ARG A 127 -16.22 25.29 15.50
C ARG A 127 -17.58 24.63 15.48
#